data_AF-A0A8S3IGQ6-F1
#
_entry.id   AF-A0A8S3IGQ6-F1
#
_cell.length_a   1.000
_cell.length_b   1.000
_cell.length_c   1.000
_cell.angle_alpha   90.00
_cell.angle_beta   90.00
_cell.angle_gamma   90.00
#
_symmetry.space_group_name_H-M   'P 1'
#
loop_
_entity.id
_entity.type
_entity.pdbx_description
1 polymer ?
#
loop_
_entity_poly.entity_id
_entity_poly.type
_entity_poly.pdbx_seq_one_letter_code
_entity_poly.pdbx_strand_id
1 'polypeptide(L)'
;MVGFSYYWQDLLKEEEIFSTRVQGGGSVMIWASFDWGGESSICFIDRRMNSNGYREVLKKHFLNIADSFGGFEWISQQDNAPVHRAKV
;
A
#
# COMPACT_ATOMS: atom_id res chain seq x y z
N MET A 1 13.92 -17.34 -11.93
CA MET A 1 12.66 -16.84 -12.52
C MET A 1 12.62 -15.35 -12.24
N VAL A 2 12.86 -14.53 -13.27
CA VAL A 2 13.04 -13.08 -13.13
C VAL A 2 11.65 -12.44 -13.04
N GLY A 3 11.39 -11.72 -11.96
CA GLY A 3 10.11 -11.04 -11.74
C GLY A 3 10.00 -9.82 -12.63
N PHE A 4 8.88 -9.69 -13.34
CA PHE A 4 8.57 -8.52 -14.16
C PHE A 4 8.45 -7.28 -13.27
N SER A 5 9.28 -6.26 -13.53
CA SER A 5 9.14 -4.94 -12.93
C SER A 5 8.11 -4.14 -13.72
N TYR A 6 7.09 -3.63 -13.05
CA TYR A 6 6.31 -2.53 -13.61
C TYR A 6 7.20 -1.28 -13.56
N TYR A 7 7.65 -0.84 -14.72
CA TYR A 7 8.49 0.34 -14.92
C TYR A 7 7.57 1.49 -15.36
N TRP A 8 7.55 2.57 -14.59
CA TRP A 8 6.87 3.81 -14.98
C TRP A 8 7.85 4.63 -15.81
N GLN A 9 7.73 4.54 -17.13
CA GLN A 9 8.56 5.27 -18.06
C GLN A 9 8.00 6.67 -18.29
N ASP A 10 8.76 7.70 -17.93
CA ASP A 10 8.56 9.06 -18.42
C ASP A 10 9.07 9.12 -19.86
N LEU A 11 8.15 9.21 -20.83
CA LEU A 11 8.45 9.12 -22.27
C LEU A 11 9.27 10.32 -22.79
N LEU A 12 9.45 11.36 -21.97
CA LEU A 12 10.22 12.55 -22.32
C LEU A 12 11.69 12.46 -21.87
N LYS A 13 12.10 11.37 -21.22
CA LYS A 13 13.47 11.17 -20.73
C LYS A 13 14.16 10.02 -21.46
N GLU A 14 15.47 10.15 -21.64
CA GLU A 14 16.31 9.09 -22.21
C GLU A 14 16.25 7.83 -21.33
N GLU A 15 16.47 6.67 -21.97
CA GLU A 15 16.34 5.36 -21.33
C GLU A 15 17.49 5.12 -20.34
N GLU A 16 17.25 5.32 -19.05
CA GLU A 16 18.19 4.97 -17.97
C GLU A 16 17.97 3.53 -17.50
N ILE A 17 18.87 2.63 -17.90
CA ILE A 17 18.83 1.21 -17.50
C ILE A 17 19.57 1.02 -16.18
N PHE A 18 18.82 0.92 -15.07
CA PHE A 18 19.38 0.58 -13.76
C PHE A 18 19.52 -0.94 -13.60
N SER A 19 20.74 -1.45 -13.56
CA SER A 19 21.04 -2.89 -13.62
C SER A 19 20.97 -3.63 -12.28
N THR A 20 20.86 -2.95 -11.14
CA THR A 20 20.76 -3.61 -9.83
C THR A 20 19.89 -2.83 -8.85
N ARG A 21 18.92 -3.52 -8.24
CA ARG A 21 18.22 -3.03 -7.05
C ARG A 21 19.05 -3.44 -5.83
N VAL A 22 20.08 -2.69 -5.48
CA VAL A 22 20.77 -2.90 -4.20
C VAL A 22 19.82 -2.50 -3.07
N GLN A 23 19.00 -3.45 -2.61
CA GLN A 23 18.34 -3.37 -1.29
C GLN A 23 19.37 -3.64 -0.19
N GLY A 24 20.41 -2.82 -0.12
CA GLY A 24 21.39 -2.81 0.96
C GLY A 24 21.03 -1.67 1.91
N GLY A 25 20.19 -1.94 2.91
CA GLY A 25 19.75 -0.92 3.87
C GLY A 25 18.53 -1.38 4.68
N GLY A 26 18.13 -0.56 5.65
CA GLY A 26 16.86 -0.74 6.37
C GLY A 26 15.67 -0.30 5.52
N SER A 27 14.49 -0.84 5.81
CA SER A 27 13.22 -0.41 5.22
C SER A 27 12.17 -0.22 6.30
N VAL A 28 11.17 0.60 6.00
CA VAL A 28 10.00 0.83 6.83
C VAL A 28 8.77 0.36 6.07
N MET A 29 7.84 -0.26 6.77
CA MET A 29 6.52 -0.59 6.24
C MET A 29 5.52 0.43 6.77
N ILE A 30 4.73 1.01 5.88
CA ILE A 30 3.67 1.95 6.22
C ILE A 30 2.35 1.51 5.60
N TRP A 31 1.24 1.97 6.19
CA TRP A 31 -0.10 1.86 5.61
C TRP A 31 -0.78 3.21 5.66
N ALA A 32 -1.45 3.58 4.57
CA ALA A 32 -2.27 4.77 4.45
C ALA A 32 -3.35 4.53 3.38
N SER A 33 -4.45 5.27 3.46
CA SER A 33 -5.52 5.33 2.46
C SER A 33 -5.73 6.76 2.01
N PHE A 34 -6.29 6.93 0.81
CA PHE A 34 -6.64 8.24 0.28
C PHE A 34 -7.87 8.13 -0.64
N ASP A 35 -8.53 9.25 -0.89
CA ASP A 35 -9.55 9.40 -1.92
C ASP A 35 -9.42 10.77 -2.62
N TRP A 36 -10.47 11.21 -3.31
CA TRP A 36 -10.52 12.54 -3.91
C TRP A 36 -10.54 13.68 -2.87
N GLY A 37 -11.14 13.45 -1.70
CA GLY A 37 -11.34 14.45 -0.65
C GLY A 37 -10.15 14.61 0.29
N GLY A 38 -9.24 13.64 0.35
CA GLY A 38 -8.01 13.74 1.13
C GLY A 38 -7.33 12.40 1.41
N GLU A 39 -6.60 12.35 2.51
CA GLU A 39 -5.69 11.26 2.88
C GLU A 39 -5.81 10.91 4.37
N SER A 40 -5.51 9.66 4.72
CA SER A 40 -5.48 9.20 6.10
C SER A 40 -4.16 9.58 6.78
N SER A 41 -4.14 9.52 8.11
CA SER A 41 -2.87 9.46 8.83
C SER A 41 -2.05 8.23 8.38
N ILE A 42 -0.73 8.39 8.28
CA ILE A 42 0.20 7.30 7.99
C ILE A 42 0.39 6.43 9.23
N CYS A 43 0.17 5.12 9.09
CA CYS A 43 0.44 4.11 10.11
C CYS A 43 1.81 3.46 9.86
N PHE A 44 2.72 3.57 10.82
CA PHE A 44 4.01 2.88 10.80
C PHE A 44 3.87 1.45 11.32
N ILE A 45 4.47 0.49 10.62
CA ILE A 45 4.37 -0.93 10.94
C ILE A 45 5.78 -1.49 11.15
N ASP A 46 6.05 -1.91 12.38
CA ASP A 46 7.39 -2.33 12.84
C ASP A 46 7.91 -3.61 12.19
N ARG A 47 7.02 -4.46 11.68
CA ARG A 47 7.35 -5.79 11.16
C ARG A 47 6.59 -6.07 9.88
N ARG A 48 7.04 -7.09 9.14
CA ARG A 48 6.30 -7.58 7.98
C ARG A 48 4.86 -7.90 8.37
N MET A 49 3.91 -7.25 7.69
CA MET A 49 2.50 -7.40 7.97
C MET A 49 2.01 -8.82 7.69
N ASN A 50 1.21 -9.34 8.62
CA ASN A 50 0.40 -10.53 8.45
C ASN A 50 -1.09 -10.14 8.43
N SER A 51 -1.97 -11.09 8.15
CA SER A 51 -3.41 -10.83 7.99
C SER A 51 -4.09 -10.28 9.25
N ASN A 52 -3.68 -10.72 10.45
CA ASN A 52 -4.22 -10.18 11.69
C ASN A 52 -3.79 -8.71 11.88
N GLY A 53 -2.52 -8.42 11.63
CA GLY A 53 -2.01 -7.05 11.62
C GLY A 53 -2.75 -6.17 10.63
N TYR A 54 -3.04 -6.70 9.44
CA TYR A 54 -3.82 -6.00 8.43
C TYR A 54 -5.23 -5.63 8.92
N ARG A 55 -5.95 -6.59 9.52
CA ARG A 55 -7.28 -6.34 10.10
C ARG A 55 -7.25 -5.30 11.20
N GLU A 56 -6.23 -5.33 12.06
CA GLU A 56 -6.09 -4.34 13.12
C GLU A 56 -5.78 -2.94 12.58
N VAL A 57 -4.95 -2.84 11.54
CA VAL A 57 -4.70 -1.57 10.86
C VAL A 57 -5.99 -1.03 10.25
N LEU A 58 -6.76 -1.85 9.53
CA LEU A 58 -8.04 -1.44 8.96
C LEU A 58 -9.03 -0.96 10.03
N LYS A 59 -9.20 -1.71 11.12
CA LYS A 59 -10.11 -1.32 12.20
C LYS A 59 -9.72 0.00 12.85
N LYS A 60 -8.42 0.21 13.10
CA LYS A 60 -7.94 1.37 13.84
C LYS A 60 -7.86 2.62 12.98
N HIS A 61 -7.39 2.47 11.74
CA HIS A 61 -7.01 3.59 10.88
C HIS A 61 -7.93 3.82 9.69
N PHE A 62 -8.66 2.80 9.21
CA PHE A 62 -9.50 2.92 8.02
C PHE A 62 -10.99 3.04 8.35
N LEU A 63 -11.54 2.10 9.12
CA LEU A 63 -13.00 2.04 9.34
C LEU A 63 -13.56 3.29 10.05
N ASN A 64 -12.76 3.93 10.91
CA ASN A 64 -13.16 5.16 11.60
C ASN A 64 -13.26 6.38 10.67
N ILE A 65 -12.58 6.34 9.52
CA ILE A 65 -12.52 7.45 8.58
C ILE A 65 -13.26 7.14 7.28
N ALA A 66 -13.50 5.88 6.94
CA ALA A 66 -14.03 5.47 5.64
C ALA A 66 -15.33 6.20 5.23
N ASP A 67 -16.23 6.43 6.18
CA ASP A 67 -17.48 7.19 5.95
C ASP A 67 -17.21 8.67 5.63
N SER A 68 -16.11 9.23 6.14
CA SER A 68 -15.67 10.60 5.83
C SER A 68 -14.99 10.72 4.46
N PHE A 69 -14.47 9.61 3.92
CA PHE A 69 -13.88 9.57 2.58
C PHE A 69 -15.00 9.46 1.53
N GLY A 70 -15.73 8.34 1.51
CA GLY A 70 -16.70 8.05 0.45
C GLY A 70 -18.18 8.22 0.80
N GLY A 71 -18.52 8.76 1.97
CA GLY A 71 -19.91 8.82 2.45
C GLY A 71 -20.46 7.43 2.81
N PHE A 72 -21.80 7.27 2.78
CA PHE A 72 -22.45 6.02 3.20
C PHE A 72 -22.19 4.79 2.29
N GLU A 73 -21.71 4.99 1.06
CA GLU A 73 -21.49 3.91 0.07
C GLU A 73 -20.07 3.93 -0.50
N TRP A 74 -19.07 3.94 0.39
CA TRP A 74 -17.67 3.89 -0.04
C TRP A 74 -17.28 2.51 -0.59
N ILE A 75 -16.38 2.51 -1.57
CA ILE A 75 -15.75 1.30 -2.11
C ILE A 75 -14.26 1.36 -1.76
N SER A 76 -13.77 0.35 -1.04
CA SER A 76 -12.34 0.21 -0.78
C SER A 76 -11.65 -0.55 -1.91
N GLN A 77 -10.56 0.00 -2.42
CA GLN A 77 -9.69 -0.65 -3.40
C GLN A 77 -8.32 -0.97 -2.77
N GLN A 78 -7.85 -2.19 -2.98
CA GLN A 78 -6.54 -2.67 -2.54
C GLN A 78 -6.01 -3.72 -3.52
N ASP A 79 -4.71 -3.97 -3.50
CA ASP A 79 -4.10 -4.99 -4.35
C ASP A 79 -4.47 -6.41 -3.87
N ASN A 80 -4.05 -7.39 -4.68
CA ASN A 80 -4.28 -8.80 -4.39
C ASN A 80 -3.10 -9.40 -3.60
N ALA A 81 -2.57 -8.72 -2.58
CA ALA A 81 -1.59 -9.33 -1.70
C ALA A 81 -2.23 -10.50 -0.90
N PRO A 82 -1.49 -11.59 -0.61
CA PRO A 82 -2.03 -12.72 0.15
C PRO A 82 -2.64 -12.32 1.51
N VAL A 83 -2.08 -11.30 2.16
CA VAL A 83 -2.58 -10.79 3.45
C VAL A 83 -3.95 -10.11 3.33
N HIS A 84 -4.28 -9.51 2.20
CA HIS A 84 -5.57 -8.86 1.92
C HIS A 84 -6.68 -9.85 1.56
N ARG A 85 -6.32 -11.05 1.09
CA ARG A 85 -7.26 -12.14 0.72
C ARG A 85 -7.50 -13.16 1.83
N ALA A 86 -6.82 -13.04 2.96
CA ALA A 86 -6.86 -14.05 3.98
C ALA A 86 -8.21 -14.07 4.72
N LYS A 87 -8.68 -15.27 5.08
CA LYS A 87 -9.98 -15.47 5.77
C LYS A 87 -9.91 -15.32 7.30
N VAL A 88 -8.69 -15.19 7.82
CA VAL A 88 -8.35 -15.14 9.25
C VAL A 88 -8.97 -13.94 9.92
#